data_AF-A0A919HZU9-F1
#
_entry.id   AF-A0A919HZU9-F1
#
_cell.length_a   1.000
_cell.length_b   1.000
_cell.length_c   1.000
_cell.angle_alpha   90.00
_cell.angle_beta   90.00
_cell.angle_gamma   90.00
#
_symmetry.space_group_name_H-M   'P 1'
#
loop_
_entity.id
_entity.type
_entity.pdbx_description
1 polymer ?
#
loop_
_entity_poly.entity_id
_entity_poly.type
_entity_poly.pdbx_seq_one_letter_code
_entity_poly.pdbx_strand_id
1 'polypeptide(L)'
;MVRAGQTAVLGGTFWQQVVNLPQVRTDPQMNIRVNPHVIPGMAQAESISFFTGLTMRWFRDAFCAEEKLIAERLGVDAYSLLEEMASRVPAGSHGVMPIFSDAMHFKQWYHAAPSFINLSIDPEKCNKATLFRALEENAAIVSACNLAQISQFSGVTFESLVFAGGGSKGALWSQILSDVTGLPVRVPVVREATALGCAIAAGTGAGLYGDMASTGERLVSWHREFTPNPQHRELYQEMMSKWQTVYADQLGLVDSGLTTSMWQAPGLERRQRVASSPHPNYRCRSAFPPSPFGRGPGCGATLRRSLNPITITALPFSLFLHDG
;
A
#
# COMPACT_ATOMS: atom_id res chain seq x y z
N MET A 1 -0.18 -18.10 11.63
CA MET A 1 0.69 -17.52 12.68
C MET A 1 -0.11 -17.41 13.95
N VAL A 2 0.40 -17.91 15.06
CA VAL A 2 -0.34 -18.05 16.33
C VAL A 2 0.53 -17.78 17.56
N ARG A 3 1.80 -17.40 17.37
CA ARG A 3 2.75 -17.08 18.45
C ARG A 3 3.15 -15.61 18.39
N ALA A 4 3.51 -15.03 19.52
CA ALA A 4 4.06 -13.68 19.60
C ALA A 4 5.35 -13.55 18.76
N GLY A 5 5.58 -12.37 18.18
CA GLY A 5 6.71 -12.10 17.30
C GLY A 5 6.56 -12.60 15.87
N GLN A 6 5.64 -13.53 15.60
CA GLN A 6 5.35 -13.96 14.24
C GLN A 6 4.70 -12.83 13.43
N THR A 7 5.13 -12.71 12.17
CA THR A 7 4.72 -11.64 11.26
C THR A 7 4.38 -12.17 9.86
N ALA A 8 3.35 -11.60 9.25
CA ALA A 8 2.89 -11.95 7.92
C ALA A 8 2.65 -10.71 7.08
N VAL A 9 2.81 -10.90 5.78
CA VAL A 9 2.32 -9.99 4.75
C VAL A 9 1.22 -10.72 3.97
N LEU A 10 0.04 -10.11 3.87
CA LEU A 10 -1.10 -10.64 3.12
C LEU A 10 -1.25 -9.84 1.83
N GLY A 11 -0.88 -10.45 0.70
CA GLY A 11 -0.83 -9.82 -0.61
C GLY A 11 -2.17 -9.82 -1.35
N GLY A 12 -3.22 -9.22 -0.77
CA GLY A 12 -4.55 -9.10 -1.39
C GLY A 12 -4.73 -7.85 -2.25
N THR A 13 -5.99 -7.43 -2.46
CA THR A 13 -6.33 -6.14 -3.09
C THR A 13 -5.67 -4.96 -2.36
N PHE A 14 -5.72 -5.01 -1.03
CA PHE A 14 -4.94 -4.19 -0.11
C PHE A 14 -3.95 -5.11 0.57
N TRP A 15 -2.69 -4.67 0.69
CA TRP A 15 -1.71 -5.46 1.40
C TRP A 15 -1.79 -5.16 2.89
N GLN A 16 -1.65 -6.20 3.72
CA GLN A 16 -1.68 -6.06 5.17
C GLN A 16 -0.38 -6.61 5.76
N GLN A 17 0.26 -5.85 6.63
CA GLN A 17 1.38 -6.30 7.44
C GLN A 17 0.86 -6.52 8.86
N VAL A 18 0.91 -7.77 9.31
CA VAL A 18 0.31 -8.21 10.57
C VAL A 18 1.40 -8.79 11.46
N VAL A 19 1.50 -8.27 12.68
CA VAL A 19 2.49 -8.72 13.67
C VAL A 19 1.79 -9.11 14.96
N ASN A 20 2.03 -10.34 15.42
CA ASN A 20 1.53 -10.81 16.71
C ASN A 20 2.31 -10.16 17.85
N LEU A 21 1.62 -9.41 18.70
CA LEU A 21 2.25 -8.67 19.79
C LEU A 21 2.39 -9.53 21.05
N PRO A 22 3.55 -9.51 21.74
CA PRO A 22 3.71 -10.18 23.02
C PRO A 22 2.90 -9.51 24.14
N GLN A 23 2.64 -8.20 24.01
CA GLN A 23 1.83 -7.41 24.92
C GLN A 23 1.01 -6.39 24.13
N VAL A 24 -0.21 -6.10 24.58
CA VAL A 24 -1.05 -5.08 23.94
C VAL A 24 -0.41 -3.71 24.13
N ARG A 25 -0.02 -3.08 23.04
CA ARG A 25 0.53 -1.72 23.00
C ARG A 25 -0.09 -1.00 21.82
N THR A 26 -0.45 0.27 21.99
CA THR A 26 -0.95 1.12 20.93
C THR A 26 0.17 1.99 20.39
N ASP A 27 0.10 2.30 19.09
CA ASP A 27 1.01 3.25 18.46
C ASP A 27 0.69 4.68 18.94
N PRO A 28 1.63 5.38 19.60
CA PRO A 28 1.43 6.76 20.06
C PRO A 28 1.13 7.76 18.94
N GLN A 29 1.58 7.47 17.70
CA GLN A 29 1.34 8.34 16.55
C GLN A 29 0.00 8.07 15.87
N MET A 30 -0.70 7.00 16.25
CA MET A 30 -1.94 6.53 15.62
C MET A 30 -1.77 6.33 14.10
N ASN A 31 -0.64 5.76 13.68
CA ASN A 31 -0.42 5.27 12.32
C ASN A 31 -0.93 3.84 12.19
N ILE A 32 -0.61 2.98 13.17
CA ILE A 32 -0.89 1.53 13.11
C ILE A 32 -2.11 1.16 13.96
N ARG A 33 -2.97 0.27 13.44
CA ARG A 33 -4.13 -0.26 14.17
C ARG A 33 -3.72 -1.48 14.99
N VAL A 34 -4.43 -1.73 16.09
CA VAL A 34 -4.22 -2.93 16.91
C VAL A 34 -5.56 -3.63 17.10
N ASN A 35 -5.61 -4.90 16.69
CA ASN A 35 -6.81 -5.73 16.69
C ASN A 35 -6.63 -6.94 17.62
N PRO A 36 -7.69 -7.44 18.26
CA PRO A 36 -7.64 -8.72 18.97
C PRO A 36 -7.33 -9.86 18.00
N HIS A 37 -6.49 -10.81 18.41
CA HIS A 37 -6.29 -12.06 17.68
C HIS A 37 -7.35 -13.08 18.08
N VAL A 38 -7.67 -14.02 17.20
CA VAL A 38 -8.48 -15.22 17.56
C VAL A 38 -7.84 -16.10 18.64
N ILE A 39 -6.53 -15.99 18.88
CA ILE A 39 -5.87 -16.73 19.95
C ILE A 39 -6.10 -15.96 21.26
N PRO A 40 -6.66 -16.61 22.30
CA PRO A 40 -6.97 -15.95 23.56
C PRO A 40 -5.77 -15.20 24.16
N GLY A 41 -6.00 -13.96 24.60
CA GLY A 41 -4.98 -13.14 25.27
C GLY A 41 -3.93 -12.52 24.34
N MET A 42 -4.07 -12.64 23.01
CA MET A 42 -3.14 -12.07 22.04
C MET A 42 -3.78 -10.96 21.20
N ALA A 43 -2.97 -9.98 20.80
CA ALA A 43 -3.34 -8.92 19.88
C ALA A 43 -2.38 -8.87 18.68
N GLN A 44 -2.84 -8.24 17.60
CA GLN A 44 -2.09 -8.03 16.38
C GLN A 44 -1.96 -6.55 16.09
N ALA A 45 -0.74 -6.09 15.82
CA ALA A 45 -0.53 -4.84 15.12
C ALA A 45 -0.81 -5.07 13.64
N GLU A 46 -1.67 -4.24 13.06
CA GLU A 46 -2.09 -4.32 11.67
C GLU A 46 -1.83 -2.99 10.98
N SER A 47 -0.96 -3.04 9.97
CA SER A 47 -0.77 -1.97 9.01
C SER A 47 -1.35 -2.38 7.66
N ILE A 48 -1.89 -1.42 6.91
CA ILE A 48 -2.49 -1.65 5.60
C ILE A 48 -1.85 -0.72 4.59
N SER A 49 -1.32 -1.30 3.52
CA SER A 49 -0.91 -0.60 2.31
C SER A 49 -2.08 -0.58 1.33
N PHE A 50 -2.67 0.60 1.13
CA PHE A 50 -3.78 0.73 0.19
C PHE A 50 -3.30 0.62 -1.26
N PHE A 51 -4.20 0.15 -2.12
CA PHE A 51 -4.06 0.06 -3.56
C PHE A 51 -2.97 -0.86 -4.13
N THR A 52 -2.07 -1.47 -3.36
CA THR A 52 -0.99 -2.33 -3.90
C THR A 52 -1.50 -3.38 -4.91
N GLY A 53 -2.42 -4.26 -4.52
CA GLY A 53 -3.00 -5.26 -5.44
C GLY A 53 -3.96 -4.66 -6.47
N LEU A 54 -4.70 -3.61 -6.10
CA LEU A 54 -5.61 -2.93 -7.02
C LEU A 54 -4.87 -2.25 -8.17
N THR A 55 -3.73 -1.63 -7.90
CA THR A 55 -2.84 -0.98 -8.87
C THR A 55 -2.24 -2.01 -9.82
N MET A 56 -1.88 -3.20 -9.33
CA MET A 56 -1.43 -4.29 -10.22
C MET A 56 -2.55 -4.73 -11.19
N ARG A 57 -3.80 -4.80 -10.73
CA ARG A 57 -4.96 -5.06 -11.60
C ARG A 57 -5.18 -3.92 -12.59
N TRP A 58 -5.16 -2.68 -12.12
CA TRP A 58 -5.26 -1.50 -12.99
C TRP A 58 -4.20 -1.52 -14.09
N PHE A 59 -2.93 -1.78 -13.74
CA PHE A 59 -1.85 -1.81 -14.72
C PHE A 59 -2.07 -2.90 -15.77
N ARG A 60 -2.42 -4.11 -15.32
CA ARG A 60 -2.75 -5.24 -16.21
C ARG A 60 -3.90 -4.89 -17.17
N ASP A 61 -4.97 -4.32 -16.65
CA ASP A 61 -6.18 -4.07 -17.44
C ASP A 61 -6.07 -2.82 -18.32
N ALA A 62 -5.27 -1.82 -17.93
CA ALA A 62 -5.08 -0.58 -18.69
C ALA A 62 -3.98 -0.67 -19.74
N PHE A 63 -2.87 -1.35 -19.46
CA PHE A 63 -1.69 -1.36 -20.34
C PHE A 63 -1.33 -2.73 -20.90
N CYS A 64 -1.82 -3.82 -20.31
CA CYS A 64 -1.39 -5.18 -20.65
C CYS A 64 -2.46 -6.01 -21.38
N ALA A 65 -3.32 -5.36 -22.17
CA ALA A 65 -4.38 -6.04 -22.93
C ALA A 65 -3.82 -7.10 -23.90
N GLU A 66 -2.69 -6.83 -24.55
CA GLU A 66 -2.03 -7.76 -25.46
C GLU A 66 -1.42 -8.95 -24.72
N GLU A 67 -0.75 -8.69 -23.59
CA GLU A 67 -0.16 -9.73 -22.75
C GLU A 67 -1.23 -10.67 -22.17
N LYS A 68 -2.47 -10.19 -21.93
CA LYS A 68 -3.61 -11.05 -21.57
C LYS A 68 -3.92 -12.07 -22.67
N LEU A 69 -3.97 -11.62 -23.94
CA LEU A 69 -4.21 -12.52 -25.08
C LEU A 69 -3.07 -13.53 -25.27
N ILE A 70 -1.82 -13.10 -25.04
CA ILE A 70 -0.65 -13.98 -25.10
C ILE A 70 -0.73 -15.03 -23.98
N ALA A 71 -1.03 -14.62 -22.76
CA ALA A 71 -1.16 -15.52 -21.61
C ALA A 71 -2.27 -16.56 -21.83
N GLU A 72 -3.43 -16.15 -22.39
CA GLU A 72 -4.51 -17.06 -22.77
C GLU A 72 -4.05 -18.12 -23.78
N ARG A 73 -3.28 -17.72 -24.81
CA ARG A 73 -2.73 -18.65 -25.82
C ARG A 73 -1.70 -19.62 -25.24
N LEU A 74 -0.92 -19.16 -24.26
CA LEU A 74 0.07 -19.96 -23.57
C LEU A 74 -0.54 -20.84 -22.46
N GLY A 75 -1.81 -20.64 -22.11
CA GLY A 75 -2.46 -21.35 -21.01
C GLY A 75 -1.92 -20.97 -19.63
N VAL A 76 -1.40 -19.76 -19.47
CA VAL A 76 -0.83 -19.25 -18.21
C VAL A 76 -1.62 -18.04 -17.70
N ASP A 77 -1.42 -17.70 -16.42
CA ASP A 77 -1.97 -16.48 -15.85
C ASP A 77 -1.22 -15.24 -16.37
N ALA A 78 -1.93 -14.15 -16.67
CA ALA A 78 -1.33 -12.93 -17.19
C ALA A 78 -0.29 -12.30 -16.24
N TYR A 79 -0.48 -12.40 -14.92
CA TYR A 79 0.54 -11.96 -13.96
C TYR A 79 1.78 -12.83 -13.99
N SER A 80 1.66 -14.14 -14.27
CA SER A 80 2.83 -15.01 -14.42
C SER A 80 3.67 -14.62 -15.64
N LEU A 81 3.03 -14.25 -16.76
CA LEU A 81 3.73 -13.73 -17.93
C LEU A 81 4.43 -12.39 -17.61
N LEU A 82 3.73 -11.47 -16.94
CA LEU A 82 4.31 -10.17 -16.55
C LEU A 82 5.47 -10.32 -15.56
N GLU A 83 5.38 -11.26 -14.60
CA GLU A 83 6.49 -11.61 -13.70
C GLU A 83 7.69 -12.16 -14.47
N GLU A 84 7.47 -13.02 -15.47
CA GLU A 84 8.57 -13.54 -16.30
C GLU A 84 9.26 -12.41 -17.05
N MET A 85 8.50 -11.48 -17.62
CA MET A 85 9.05 -10.29 -18.27
C MET A 85 9.84 -9.42 -17.28
N ALA A 86 9.27 -9.14 -16.10
CA ALA A 86 9.87 -8.34 -15.05
C ALA A 86 11.13 -8.99 -14.42
N SER A 87 11.24 -10.31 -14.47
CA SER A 87 12.42 -11.03 -13.96
C SER A 87 13.71 -10.67 -14.72
N ARG A 88 13.59 -10.21 -15.96
CA ARG A 88 14.71 -9.79 -16.83
C ARG A 88 15.18 -8.36 -16.53
N VAL A 89 14.34 -7.57 -15.87
CA VAL A 89 14.70 -6.23 -15.40
C VAL A 89 15.60 -6.39 -14.16
N PRO A 90 16.65 -5.60 -13.94
CA PRO A 90 17.47 -5.70 -12.74
C PRO A 90 16.73 -5.18 -11.49
N ALA A 91 17.25 -5.53 -10.31
CA ALA A 91 16.81 -4.92 -9.06
C ALA A 91 16.91 -3.40 -9.14
N GLY A 92 15.87 -2.75 -8.65
CA GLY A 92 15.70 -1.31 -8.65
C GLY A 92 15.06 -0.72 -9.89
N SER A 93 14.61 -1.55 -10.84
CA SER A 93 13.77 -1.14 -11.97
C SER A 93 14.33 0.06 -12.75
N HIS A 94 15.67 0.10 -12.92
CA HIS A 94 16.40 1.22 -13.54
C HIS A 94 16.17 2.59 -12.88
N GLY A 95 15.75 2.63 -11.61
CA GLY A 95 15.46 3.85 -10.87
C GLY A 95 14.04 4.39 -11.08
N VAL A 96 13.18 3.68 -11.81
CA VAL A 96 11.76 4.04 -11.96
C VAL A 96 11.07 3.95 -10.61
N MET A 97 10.37 5.02 -10.23
CA MET A 97 9.61 5.07 -8.97
C MET A 97 8.13 5.24 -9.25
N PRO A 98 7.27 4.35 -8.75
CA PRO A 98 5.83 4.51 -8.85
C PRO A 98 5.26 5.12 -7.55
N ILE A 99 4.30 6.01 -7.71
CA ILE A 99 3.63 6.77 -6.65
C ILE A 99 2.18 6.27 -6.55
N PHE A 100 1.94 5.10 -5.95
CA PHE A 100 0.59 4.48 -5.95
C PHE A 100 0.12 3.94 -4.60
N SER A 101 1.00 3.83 -3.61
CA SER A 101 0.65 3.42 -2.25
C SER A 101 1.58 4.15 -1.29
N ASP A 102 1.07 4.51 -0.12
CA ASP A 102 1.88 5.03 0.98
C ASP A 102 1.98 4.02 2.11
N ALA A 103 2.94 4.22 3.00
CA ALA A 103 2.90 3.66 4.34
C ALA A 103 1.65 4.15 5.08
N MET A 104 1.19 3.36 6.04
CA MET A 104 -0.05 3.67 6.75
C MET A 104 0.15 4.84 7.70
N HIS A 105 -0.70 5.87 7.58
CA HIS A 105 -0.72 7.04 8.45
C HIS A 105 -2.15 7.28 8.94
N PHE A 106 -2.71 6.34 9.70
CA PHE A 106 -4.15 6.28 10.00
C PHE A 106 -4.77 7.59 10.50
N LYS A 107 -4.05 8.38 11.31
CA LYS A 107 -4.48 9.71 11.77
C LYS A 107 -4.73 10.72 10.65
N GLN A 108 -3.89 10.72 9.60
CA GLN A 108 -3.92 11.71 8.51
C GLN A 108 -3.66 11.01 7.18
N TRP A 109 -4.58 10.11 6.80
CA TRP A 109 -4.32 9.22 5.68
C TRP A 109 -4.93 9.73 4.38
N TYR A 110 -4.05 9.98 3.40
CA TYR A 110 -4.40 10.28 2.02
C TYR A 110 -3.24 9.88 1.10
N HIS A 111 -3.51 9.76 -0.19
CA HIS A 111 -2.52 9.33 -1.18
C HIS A 111 -2.26 10.40 -2.23
N ALA A 112 -1.02 10.46 -2.70
CA ALA A 112 -0.63 11.30 -3.82
C ALA A 112 -1.27 10.82 -5.13
N ALA A 113 -1.18 11.63 -6.19
CA ALA A 113 -1.66 11.26 -7.50
C ALA A 113 -0.84 10.09 -8.09
N PRO A 114 -1.50 9.08 -8.70
CA PRO A 114 -0.81 7.94 -9.30
C PRO A 114 0.14 8.38 -10.42
N SER A 115 1.43 8.08 -10.27
CA SER A 115 2.46 8.53 -11.23
C SER A 115 3.62 7.54 -11.34
N PHE A 116 4.16 7.38 -12.55
CA PHE A 116 5.49 6.83 -12.76
C PHE A 116 6.46 7.98 -13.03
N ILE A 117 7.58 8.01 -12.31
CA ILE A 117 8.63 9.01 -12.48
C ILE A 117 9.98 8.32 -12.74
N ASN A 118 10.98 9.10 -13.16
CA ASN A 118 12.30 8.61 -13.59
C ASN A 118 12.26 7.64 -14.77
N LEU A 119 11.32 7.84 -15.70
CA LEU A 119 11.30 7.07 -16.94
C LEU A 119 12.51 7.43 -17.81
N SER A 120 13.27 6.42 -18.23
CA SER A 120 14.37 6.57 -19.18
C SER A 120 13.84 6.83 -20.59
N ILE A 121 14.56 7.62 -21.38
CA ILE A 121 14.28 7.75 -22.83
C ILE A 121 14.79 6.54 -23.64
N ASP A 122 15.65 5.72 -23.03
CA ASP A 122 16.14 4.46 -23.60
C ASP A 122 15.00 3.42 -23.62
N PRO A 123 14.50 3.02 -24.81
CA PRO A 123 13.35 2.10 -24.93
C PRO A 123 13.60 0.72 -24.33
N GLU A 124 14.85 0.27 -24.27
CA GLU A 124 15.21 -1.03 -23.69
C GLU A 124 15.05 -1.04 -22.17
N LYS A 125 15.18 0.13 -21.53
CA LYS A 125 15.07 0.29 -20.07
C LYS A 125 13.68 0.75 -19.63
N CYS A 126 12.92 1.40 -20.52
CA CYS A 126 11.60 1.93 -20.21
C CYS A 126 10.51 1.20 -21.02
N ASN A 127 10.04 0.08 -20.47
CA ASN A 127 8.97 -0.72 -21.04
C ASN A 127 8.04 -1.25 -19.94
N LYS A 128 6.95 -1.94 -20.33
CA LYS A 128 5.94 -2.45 -19.37
C LYS A 128 6.53 -3.38 -18.31
N ALA A 129 7.58 -4.14 -18.64
CA ALA A 129 8.23 -5.03 -17.69
C ALA A 129 8.92 -4.23 -16.56
N THR A 130 9.61 -3.13 -16.92
CA THR A 130 10.21 -2.22 -15.93
C THR A 130 9.15 -1.57 -15.05
N LEU A 131 8.05 -1.10 -15.64
CA LEU A 131 6.96 -0.49 -14.87
C LEU A 131 6.28 -1.48 -13.93
N PHE A 132 6.06 -2.71 -14.38
CA PHE A 132 5.49 -3.78 -13.56
C PHE A 132 6.41 -4.15 -12.39
N ARG A 133 7.71 -4.34 -12.65
CA ARG A 133 8.70 -4.58 -11.57
C ARG A 133 8.75 -3.42 -10.59
N ALA A 134 8.69 -2.18 -11.08
CA ALA A 134 8.70 -1.00 -10.22
C ALA A 134 7.50 -1.01 -9.24
N LEU A 135 6.30 -1.40 -9.72
CA LEU A 135 5.13 -1.58 -8.87
C LEU A 135 5.32 -2.68 -7.82
N GLU A 136 5.94 -3.80 -8.21
CA GLU A 136 6.27 -4.89 -7.28
C GLU A 136 7.22 -4.43 -6.18
N GLU A 137 8.30 -3.76 -6.56
CA GLU A 137 9.30 -3.20 -5.65
C GLU A 137 8.69 -2.15 -4.71
N ASN A 138 7.79 -1.30 -5.22
CA ASN A 138 7.09 -0.33 -4.38
C ASN A 138 6.21 -0.98 -3.32
N ALA A 139 5.43 -2.01 -3.67
CA ALA A 139 4.61 -2.72 -2.68
C ALA A 139 5.46 -3.38 -1.57
N ALA A 140 6.63 -3.90 -1.94
CA ALA A 140 7.59 -4.44 -0.97
C ALA A 140 8.22 -3.34 -0.09
N ILE A 141 8.59 -2.19 -0.68
CA ILE A 141 9.13 -1.03 0.05
C ILE A 141 8.11 -0.50 1.05
N VAL A 142 6.86 -0.30 0.64
CA VAL A 142 5.78 0.15 1.53
C VAL A 142 5.55 -0.86 2.65
N SER A 143 5.60 -2.16 2.35
CA SER A 143 5.50 -3.21 3.37
C SER A 143 6.64 -3.15 4.39
N ALA A 144 7.87 -2.92 3.93
CA ALA A 144 9.03 -2.76 4.81
C ALA A 144 8.91 -1.50 5.68
N CYS A 145 8.43 -0.38 5.13
CA CYS A 145 8.15 0.83 5.92
C CYS A 145 7.11 0.57 7.01
N ASN A 146 6.03 -0.13 6.67
CA ASN A 146 4.98 -0.48 7.64
C ASN A 146 5.49 -1.43 8.73
N LEU A 147 6.28 -2.44 8.38
CA LEU A 147 6.92 -3.33 9.35
C LEU A 147 7.91 -2.58 10.26
N ALA A 148 8.67 -1.63 9.71
CA ALA A 148 9.57 -0.79 10.49
C ALA A 148 8.81 0.09 11.50
N GLN A 149 7.68 0.70 11.11
CA GLN A 149 6.81 1.43 12.04
C GLN A 149 6.30 0.52 13.15
N ILE A 150 5.85 -0.70 12.82
CA ILE A 150 5.38 -1.67 13.81
C ILE A 150 6.50 -2.02 14.79
N SER A 151 7.69 -2.35 14.28
CA SER A 151 8.85 -2.66 15.11
C SER A 151 9.21 -1.51 16.04
N GLN A 152 9.19 -0.27 15.54
CA GLN A 152 9.54 0.93 16.29
C GLN A 152 8.63 1.15 17.51
N PHE A 153 7.31 1.07 17.36
CA PHE A 153 6.41 1.34 18.49
C PHE A 153 6.27 0.12 19.42
N SER A 154 6.28 -1.09 18.88
CA SER A 154 6.03 -2.32 19.64
C SER A 154 7.29 -2.90 20.30
N GLY A 155 8.48 -2.63 19.75
CA GLY A 155 9.75 -3.24 20.15
C GLY A 155 9.95 -4.66 19.62
N VAL A 156 9.05 -5.17 18.77
CA VAL A 156 9.14 -6.51 18.21
C VAL A 156 10.16 -6.55 17.07
N THR A 157 11.06 -7.54 17.12
CA THR A 157 11.96 -7.88 16.01
C THR A 157 11.44 -9.09 15.26
N PHE A 158 11.71 -9.15 13.95
CA PHE A 158 11.21 -10.19 13.06
C PHE A 158 12.33 -11.13 12.66
N GLU A 159 12.12 -12.43 12.77
CA GLU A 159 13.09 -13.45 12.32
C GLU A 159 12.80 -13.92 10.89
N SER A 160 11.53 -13.93 10.50
CA SER A 160 11.05 -14.33 9.16
C SER A 160 9.65 -13.76 8.92
N LEU A 161 9.22 -13.75 7.66
CA LEU A 161 7.90 -13.32 7.23
C LEU A 161 7.13 -14.49 6.61
N VAL A 162 5.84 -14.60 6.92
CA VAL A 162 4.93 -15.45 6.14
C VAL A 162 4.26 -14.60 5.06
N PHE A 163 4.42 -14.97 3.79
CA PHE A 163 3.77 -14.27 2.68
C PHE A 163 2.63 -15.11 2.08
N ALA A 164 1.40 -14.60 2.20
CA ALA A 164 0.17 -15.28 1.77
C ALA A 164 -0.70 -14.35 0.91
N GLY A 165 -1.83 -14.85 0.41
CA GLY A 165 -2.73 -14.12 -0.49
C GLY A 165 -2.34 -14.21 -1.98
N GLY A 166 -3.04 -13.45 -2.82
CA GLY A 166 -2.84 -13.44 -4.27
C GLY A 166 -1.41 -13.14 -4.72
N GLY A 167 -0.75 -12.17 -4.07
CA GLY A 167 0.63 -11.79 -4.37
C GLY A 167 1.66 -12.89 -4.13
N SER A 168 1.40 -13.85 -3.23
CA SER A 168 2.35 -14.94 -2.94
C SER A 168 2.33 -16.09 -3.95
N LYS A 169 1.46 -16.01 -4.97
CA LYS A 169 1.55 -16.87 -6.15
C LYS A 169 2.85 -16.59 -6.92
N GLY A 170 3.20 -15.31 -7.02
CA GLY A 170 4.38 -14.84 -7.73
C GLY A 170 5.70 -15.21 -7.05
N ALA A 171 6.65 -15.73 -7.82
CA ALA A 171 7.97 -16.11 -7.30
C ALA A 171 8.88 -14.88 -7.19
N LEU A 172 8.86 -14.03 -8.21
CA LEU A 172 9.65 -12.81 -8.27
C LEU A 172 9.24 -11.87 -7.14
N TRP A 173 7.94 -11.64 -6.96
CA TRP A 173 7.46 -10.71 -5.95
C TRP A 173 7.78 -11.19 -4.52
N SER A 174 7.75 -12.51 -4.29
CA SER A 174 8.16 -13.11 -3.01
C SER A 174 9.66 -12.89 -2.73
N GLN A 175 10.52 -13.02 -3.75
CA GLN A 175 11.95 -12.73 -3.63
C GLN A 175 12.21 -11.23 -3.41
N ILE A 176 11.54 -10.35 -4.15
CA ILE A 176 11.63 -8.89 -3.98
C ILE A 176 11.24 -8.51 -2.54
N LEU A 177 10.15 -9.07 -2.00
CA LEU A 177 9.75 -8.82 -0.62
C LEU A 177 10.83 -9.26 0.37
N SER A 178 11.46 -10.42 0.14
CA SER A 178 12.57 -10.90 0.98
C SER A 178 13.77 -9.95 0.91
N ASP A 179 14.20 -9.56 -0.28
CA ASP A 179 15.34 -8.68 -0.49
C ASP A 179 15.13 -7.29 0.11
N VAL A 180 13.94 -6.71 -0.07
CA VAL A 180 13.61 -5.37 0.43
C VAL A 180 13.47 -5.34 1.95
N THR A 181 12.85 -6.37 2.53
CA THR A 181 12.67 -6.44 4.01
C THR A 181 13.93 -6.93 4.72
N GLY A 182 14.84 -7.60 4.00
CA GLY A 182 16.00 -8.26 4.59
C GLY A 182 15.64 -9.48 5.45
N LEU A 183 14.44 -10.04 5.28
CA LEU A 183 13.92 -11.16 6.07
C LEU A 183 13.67 -12.39 5.19
N PRO A 184 13.92 -13.61 5.68
CA PRO A 184 13.45 -14.83 5.03
C PRO A 184 11.93 -14.80 4.85
N VAL A 185 11.45 -15.09 3.64
CA VAL A 185 10.01 -15.12 3.31
C VAL A 185 9.55 -16.55 3.08
N ARG A 186 8.55 -17.00 3.83
CA ARG A 186 7.96 -18.34 3.74
C ARG A 186 6.57 -18.28 3.14
N VAL A 187 6.33 -19.04 2.09
CA VAL A 187 5.04 -19.11 1.39
C VAL A 187 4.36 -20.45 1.68
N PRO A 188 3.14 -20.46 2.26
CA PRO A 188 2.41 -21.69 2.53
C PRO A 188 1.83 -22.30 1.24
N VAL A 189 1.57 -23.60 1.25
CA VAL A 189 0.86 -24.32 0.17
C VAL A 189 -0.55 -23.73 0.00
N VAL A 190 -1.28 -23.58 1.12
CA VAL A 190 -2.60 -22.93 1.17
C VAL A 190 -2.39 -21.43 1.34
N ARG A 191 -2.50 -20.68 0.24
CA ARG A 191 -2.26 -19.23 0.20
C ARG A 191 -3.44 -18.41 0.73
N GLU A 192 -4.66 -18.94 0.61
CA GLU A 192 -5.89 -18.37 1.16
C GLU A 192 -6.34 -19.20 2.38
N ALA A 193 -5.74 -18.92 3.54
CA ALA A 193 -5.90 -19.76 4.74
C ALA A 193 -7.08 -19.37 5.65
N THR A 194 -7.88 -18.37 5.28
CA THR A 194 -8.99 -17.87 6.11
C THR A 194 -10.03 -18.95 6.40
N ALA A 195 -10.48 -19.68 5.38
CA ALA A 195 -11.42 -20.78 5.54
C ALA A 195 -10.84 -21.93 6.39
N LEU A 196 -9.55 -22.24 6.19
CA LEU A 196 -8.84 -23.22 7.02
C LEU A 196 -8.79 -22.79 8.49
N GLY A 197 -8.49 -21.51 8.77
CA GLY A 197 -8.51 -20.96 10.12
C GLY A 197 -9.89 -21.04 10.78
N CYS A 198 -10.95 -20.76 10.02
CA CYS A 198 -12.33 -20.90 10.48
C CYS A 198 -12.67 -22.36 10.83
N ALA A 199 -12.28 -23.31 9.98
CA ALA A 199 -12.48 -24.74 10.22
C ALA A 199 -11.71 -25.24 11.46
N ILE A 200 -10.50 -24.73 11.70
CA ILE A 200 -9.73 -25.02 12.93
C ILE A 200 -10.48 -24.51 14.16
N ALA A 201 -10.96 -23.26 14.14
CA ALA A 201 -11.71 -22.68 15.24
C ALA A 201 -13.00 -23.47 15.53
N ALA A 202 -13.75 -23.83 14.48
CA ALA A 202 -14.95 -24.66 14.61
C ALA A 202 -14.64 -26.05 15.18
N GLY A 203 -13.58 -26.70 14.71
CA GLY A 203 -13.13 -28.00 15.22
C GLY A 203 -12.69 -27.95 16.68
N THR A 204 -12.01 -26.87 17.10
CA THR A 204 -11.69 -26.65 18.52
C THR A 204 -12.96 -26.44 19.34
N GLY A 205 -13.91 -25.63 18.87
CA GLY A 205 -15.20 -25.42 19.55
C GLY A 205 -16.04 -26.69 19.67
N ALA A 206 -15.91 -27.61 18.71
CA ALA A 206 -16.55 -28.93 18.73
C ALA A 206 -15.80 -30.00 19.55
N GLY A 207 -14.65 -29.67 20.14
CA GLY A 207 -13.83 -30.61 20.91
C GLY A 207 -13.02 -31.61 20.07
N LEU A 208 -12.93 -31.42 18.75
CA LEU A 208 -12.15 -32.28 17.84
C LEU A 208 -10.64 -31.97 17.90
N TYR A 209 -10.29 -30.75 18.31
CA TYR A 209 -8.92 -30.29 18.44
C TYR A 209 -8.69 -29.72 19.84
N GLY A 210 -7.52 -30.00 20.44
CA GLY A 210 -7.18 -29.52 21.78
C GLY A 210 -7.09 -28.00 21.89
N ASP A 211 -6.38 -27.35 20.95
CA ASP A 211 -6.30 -25.89 20.88
C ASP A 211 -6.06 -25.40 19.44
N MET A 212 -6.41 -24.13 19.18
CA MET A 212 -6.29 -23.51 17.86
C MET A 212 -4.84 -23.28 17.43
N ALA A 213 -3.95 -22.96 18.37
CA ALA A 213 -2.57 -22.59 18.06
C ALA A 213 -1.76 -23.81 17.59
N SER A 214 -1.71 -24.86 18.41
CA SER A 214 -0.99 -26.10 18.06
C SER A 214 -1.56 -26.76 16.81
N THR A 215 -2.88 -26.68 16.62
CA THR A 215 -3.55 -27.22 15.42
C THR A 215 -3.19 -26.43 14.18
N GLY A 216 -3.18 -25.10 14.24
CA GLY A 216 -2.73 -24.25 13.13
C GLY A 216 -1.28 -24.50 12.74
N GLU A 217 -0.38 -24.69 13.71
CA GLU A 217 1.02 -25.03 13.48
C GLU A 217 1.22 -26.43 12.89
N ARG A 218 0.38 -27.39 13.27
CA ARG A 218 0.43 -28.76 12.74
C ARG A 218 -0.10 -28.85 11.31
N LEU A 219 -1.14 -28.08 10.97
CA LEU A 219 -1.80 -28.17 9.67
C LEU A 219 -1.17 -27.31 8.58
N VAL A 220 -0.37 -26.30 8.95
CA VAL A 220 0.33 -25.49 7.93
C VAL A 220 1.35 -26.34 7.18
N SER A 221 1.35 -26.21 5.86
CA SER A 221 2.33 -26.82 4.96
C SER A 221 3.05 -25.74 4.17
N TRP A 222 4.36 -25.87 4.01
CA TRP A 222 5.22 -24.87 3.37
C TRP A 222 5.53 -25.26 1.93
N HIS A 223 5.46 -24.29 1.02
CA HIS A 223 5.68 -24.51 -0.42
C HIS A 223 7.05 -23.98 -0.87
N ARG A 224 7.34 -22.71 -0.59
CA ARG A 224 8.60 -22.04 -0.96
C ARG A 224 9.13 -21.24 0.21
N GLU A 225 10.45 -21.11 0.23
CA GLU A 225 11.16 -20.21 1.12
C GLU A 225 12.16 -19.41 0.29
N PHE A 226 12.22 -18.11 0.55
CA PHE A 226 13.09 -17.17 -0.14
C PHE A 226 14.01 -16.53 0.89
N THR A 227 15.30 -16.53 0.61
CA THR A 227 16.31 -15.91 1.46
C THR A 227 16.73 -14.57 0.86
N PRO A 228 16.91 -13.53 1.67
CA PRO A 228 17.26 -12.21 1.17
C PRO A 228 18.64 -12.24 0.50
N ASN A 229 18.73 -11.62 -0.66
CA ASN A 229 19.99 -11.42 -1.37
C ASN A 229 20.76 -10.24 -0.73
N PRO A 230 21.93 -10.47 -0.10
CA PRO A 230 22.66 -9.40 0.59
C PRO A 230 23.21 -8.33 -0.36
N GLN A 231 23.44 -8.66 -1.64
CA GLN A 231 23.90 -7.69 -2.64
C GLN A 231 22.83 -6.64 -2.97
N HIS A 232 21.53 -6.93 -2.73
CA HIS A 232 20.44 -5.98 -2.96
C HIS A 232 20.18 -5.05 -1.78
N ARG A 233 20.79 -5.30 -0.61
CA ARG A 233 20.47 -4.60 0.64
C ARG A 233 20.68 -3.10 0.56
N GLU A 234 21.88 -2.67 0.16
CA GLU A 234 22.23 -1.25 0.08
C GLU A 234 21.37 -0.54 -0.98
N LEU A 235 21.18 -1.19 -2.13
CA LEU A 235 20.33 -0.70 -3.21
C LEU A 235 18.89 -0.42 -2.73
N TYR A 236 18.22 -1.40 -2.12
CA TYR A 236 16.84 -1.23 -1.70
C TYR A 236 16.69 -0.28 -0.51
N GLN A 237 17.69 -0.18 0.38
CA GLN A 237 17.71 0.83 1.44
C GLN A 237 17.79 2.25 0.87
N GLU A 238 18.67 2.48 -0.11
CA GLU A 238 18.79 3.77 -0.78
C GLU A 238 17.50 4.11 -1.55
N MET A 239 16.95 3.14 -2.28
CA MET A 239 15.68 3.32 -2.99
C MET A 239 14.52 3.64 -2.05
N MET A 240 14.40 2.93 -0.93
CA MET A 240 13.36 3.18 0.07
C MET A 240 13.46 4.60 0.63
N SER A 241 14.67 5.04 0.99
CA SER A 241 14.89 6.39 1.50
C SER A 241 14.51 7.46 0.47
N LYS A 242 14.96 7.30 -0.78
CA LYS A 242 14.60 8.21 -1.89
C LYS A 242 13.10 8.21 -2.14
N TRP A 243 12.48 7.03 -2.19
CA TRP A 243 11.05 6.90 -2.43
C TRP A 243 10.23 7.61 -1.37
N GLN A 244 10.58 7.49 -0.08
CA GLN A 244 9.90 8.20 1.01
C GLN A 244 9.97 9.73 0.85
N THR A 245 11.14 10.26 0.49
CA THR A 245 11.30 11.71 0.23
C THR A 245 10.45 12.15 -0.96
N VAL A 246 10.52 11.42 -2.07
CA VAL A 246 9.78 11.78 -3.28
C VAL A 246 8.26 11.65 -3.08
N TYR A 247 7.81 10.62 -2.37
CA TYR A 247 6.39 10.45 -2.06
C TYR A 247 5.87 11.62 -1.20
N ALA A 248 6.65 12.08 -0.21
CA ALA A 248 6.30 13.26 0.58
C ALA A 248 6.19 14.54 -0.28
N ASP A 249 7.09 14.74 -1.25
CA ASP A 249 6.99 15.86 -2.19
C ASP A 249 5.75 15.76 -3.10
N GLN A 250 5.38 14.55 -3.54
CA GLN A 250 4.16 14.30 -4.31
C GLN A 250 2.89 14.60 -3.49
N LEU A 251 2.88 14.29 -2.19
CA LEU A 251 1.81 14.75 -1.28
C LEU A 251 1.79 16.29 -1.19
N GLY A 252 2.94 16.95 -1.20
CA GLY A 252 3.04 18.42 -1.27
C GLY A 252 2.40 19.03 -2.52
N LEU A 253 2.45 18.34 -3.67
CA LEU A 253 1.73 18.74 -4.88
C LEU A 253 0.21 18.64 -4.72
N VAL A 254 -0.27 17.66 -3.96
CA VAL A 254 -1.70 17.54 -3.62
C VAL A 254 -2.12 18.65 -2.66
N ASP A 255 -1.33 18.90 -1.61
CA ASP A 255 -1.58 19.94 -0.61
C ASP A 255 -1.64 21.35 -1.21
N SER A 256 -0.78 21.62 -2.20
CA SER A 256 -0.77 22.89 -2.94
C SER A 256 -1.88 23.00 -3.99
N GLY A 257 -2.68 21.95 -4.20
CA GLY A 257 -3.76 21.92 -5.18
C GLY A 257 -3.29 21.84 -6.63
N LEU A 258 -2.02 21.53 -6.87
CA LEU A 258 -1.47 21.34 -8.22
C LEU A 258 -1.83 19.97 -8.80
N THR A 259 -2.06 18.99 -7.94
CA THR A 259 -2.52 17.65 -8.31
C THR A 259 -3.70 17.20 -7.44
N THR A 260 -4.34 16.09 -7.82
CA THR A 260 -5.46 15.50 -7.09
C THR A 260 -5.00 14.36 -6.20
N SER A 261 -5.60 14.22 -5.02
CA SER A 261 -5.39 13.01 -4.21
C SER A 261 -6.06 11.81 -4.88
N MET A 262 -5.36 10.68 -4.92
CA MET A 262 -5.95 9.41 -5.36
C MET A 262 -7.03 8.92 -4.40
N TRP A 263 -6.82 9.15 -3.10
CA TRP A 263 -7.78 8.82 -2.04
C TRP A 263 -7.46 9.65 -0.80
N GLN A 264 -8.51 10.11 -0.10
CA GLN A 264 -8.37 10.87 1.14
C GLN A 264 -9.44 10.41 2.13
N ALA A 265 -9.07 10.23 3.40
CA ALA A 265 -10.04 9.92 4.44
C ALA A 265 -11.08 11.06 4.59
N PRO A 266 -12.38 10.73 4.78
CA PRO A 266 -13.40 11.74 5.04
C PRO A 266 -13.05 12.61 6.25
N GLY A 267 -13.33 13.91 6.15
CA GLY A 267 -13.09 14.87 7.24
C GLY A 267 -11.67 15.40 7.36
N LEU A 268 -10.74 15.00 6.48
CA LEU A 268 -9.43 15.66 6.38
C LEU A 268 -9.57 17.02 5.69
N GLU A 269 -9.27 18.09 6.42
CA GLU A 269 -9.18 19.44 5.85
C GLU A 269 -7.86 19.62 5.09
N ARG A 270 -7.90 20.22 3.89
CA ARG A 270 -6.67 20.58 3.18
C ARG A 270 -5.92 21.62 3.97
N ARG A 271 -4.65 21.36 4.28
CA ARG A 271 -3.75 22.41 4.76
C ARG A 271 -3.51 23.38 3.61
N GLN A 272 -4.32 24.43 3.51
CA GLN A 272 -4.02 25.54 2.61
C GLN A 272 -2.69 26.15 3.07
N ARG A 273 -1.59 25.83 2.39
CA ARG A 273 -0.45 26.74 2.41
C ARG A 273 -0.95 28.02 1.76
N VAL A 274 -1.09 29.07 2.56
CA VAL A 274 -1.27 30.43 2.04
C VAL A 274 -0.07 30.68 1.15
N ALA A 275 -0.26 30.57 -0.16
CA ALA A 275 0.74 31.00 -1.12
C ALA A 275 0.84 32.52 -0.98
N SER A 276 1.85 32.99 -0.24
CA SER A 276 2.28 34.38 -0.35
C SER A 276 2.87 34.54 -1.76
N SER A 277 2.02 34.90 -2.71
CA SER A 277 2.45 35.31 -4.06
C SER A 277 3.40 36.50 -3.95
N PRO A 278 4.64 36.42 -4.46
CA PRO A 278 5.39 37.59 -4.85
C PRO A 278 5.23 37.69 -6.37
N HIS A 279 4.11 38.22 -6.86
CA HIS A 279 4.08 38.70 -8.23
C HIS A 279 4.73 40.09 -8.29
N PRO A 280 5.89 40.27 -8.95
CA PRO A 280 6.33 41.60 -9.32
C PRO A 280 5.34 42.15 -10.36
N ASN A 281 4.77 43.32 -10.06
CA ASN A 281 3.91 44.08 -10.95
C ASN A 281 4.62 44.39 -12.27
N TYR A 282 4.44 43.55 -13.29
CA TYR A 282 4.66 43.98 -14.66
C TYR A 282 3.46 44.82 -15.10
N ARG A 283 3.55 46.13 -14.85
CA ARG A 283 2.65 47.13 -15.44
C ARG A 283 2.84 47.12 -16.96
N CYS A 284 1.97 46.44 -17.69
CA CYS A 284 1.83 46.64 -19.12
C CYS A 284 1.22 48.03 -19.36
N ARG A 285 2.03 49.00 -19.79
CA ARG A 285 1.52 50.27 -20.32
C ARG A 285 1.02 50.02 -21.74
N SER A 286 -0.28 50.04 -21.94
CA SER A 286 -0.85 50.39 -23.25
C SER A 286 -2.06 51.30 -23.04
N ALA A 287 -2.01 52.42 -23.74
CA ALA A 287 -2.96 53.51 -23.67
C ALA A 287 -4.11 53.26 -24.64
N PHE A 288 -5.36 53.29 -24.16
CA PHE A 288 -6.54 53.59 -24.94
C PHE A 288 -7.54 54.39 -24.08
N PRO A 289 -8.17 55.46 -24.59
CA PRO A 289 -9.04 56.34 -23.81
C PRO A 289 -10.45 55.75 -23.60
N PRO A 290 -11.20 56.20 -22.57
CA PRO A 290 -12.47 55.59 -22.18
C PRO A 290 -13.65 56.15 -22.99
N SER A 291 -14.70 55.34 -23.15
CA SER A 291 -16.05 55.81 -23.47
C SER A 291 -17.01 55.50 -22.30
N PRO A 292 -18.05 56.33 -22.06
CA PRO A 292 -18.85 56.30 -20.83
C PRO A 292 -20.20 55.57 -21.00
N PHE A 293 -20.96 55.44 -19.91
CA PHE A 293 -22.28 54.79 -19.72
C PHE A 293 -22.21 53.30 -19.34
N GLY A 294 -22.84 52.77 -18.28
CA GLY A 294 -23.87 53.30 -17.39
C GLY A 294 -24.02 52.46 -16.10
N ARG A 295 -24.99 52.88 -15.28
CA ARG A 295 -25.21 52.62 -13.84
C ARG A 295 -25.85 51.26 -13.51
N GLY A 296 -25.72 50.82 -12.25
CA GLY A 296 -26.79 50.10 -11.53
C GLY A 296 -26.38 48.94 -10.62
N PRO A 297 -26.70 48.93 -9.31
CA PRO A 297 -26.27 47.92 -8.33
C PRO A 297 -27.33 46.86 -8.02
N GLY A 298 -26.93 45.71 -7.45
CA GLY A 298 -27.85 44.67 -6.98
C GLY A 298 -27.27 43.83 -5.83
N CYS A 299 -27.86 43.98 -4.65
CA CYS A 299 -27.60 43.26 -3.40
C CYS A 299 -27.84 41.74 -3.49
N GLY A 300 -27.18 40.98 -2.61
CA GLY A 300 -27.55 39.60 -2.26
C GLY A 300 -26.86 39.15 -0.97
N ALA A 301 -27.57 39.23 0.15
CA ALA A 301 -27.12 38.91 1.50
C ALA A 301 -26.87 37.40 1.72
N THR A 302 -25.81 37.08 2.45
CA THR A 302 -25.44 35.73 2.89
C THR A 302 -26.05 35.42 4.25
N LEU A 303 -26.94 34.43 4.32
CA LEU A 303 -27.47 33.89 5.58
C LEU A 303 -26.58 32.73 6.06
N ARG A 304 -25.97 32.88 7.25
CA ARG A 304 -25.28 31.80 7.97
C ARG A 304 -26.30 30.78 8.49
N ARG A 305 -26.01 29.49 8.36
CA ARG A 305 -26.59 28.42 9.19
C ARG A 305 -25.48 27.58 9.81
N SER A 306 -25.47 27.58 11.13
CA SER A 306 -24.70 26.70 12.02
C SER A 306 -25.28 25.29 12.03
N LEU A 307 -24.44 24.27 12.00
CA LEU A 307 -24.80 22.90 12.41
C LEU A 307 -23.69 22.33 13.31
N ASN A 308 -24.12 21.85 14.48
CA ASN A 308 -23.33 21.16 15.49
C ASN A 308 -23.06 19.68 15.10
N PRO A 309 -22.05 19.03 15.70
CA PRO A 309 -21.44 17.81 15.18
C PRO A 309 -22.21 16.53 15.52
N ILE A 310 -22.21 15.58 14.58
CA ILE A 310 -22.71 14.21 14.76
C ILE A 310 -21.53 13.30 15.14
N THR A 311 -21.67 12.60 16.26
CA THR A 311 -20.79 11.54 16.75
C THR A 311 -20.95 10.30 15.86
N ILE A 312 -19.85 9.80 15.27
CA ILE A 312 -19.85 8.55 14.49
C ILE A 312 -19.19 7.45 15.32
N THR A 313 -20.01 6.49 15.75
CA THR A 313 -19.61 5.22 16.35
C THR A 313 -19.18 4.25 15.24
N ALA A 314 -17.99 3.68 15.34
CA ALA A 314 -17.46 2.73 14.36
C ALA A 314 -18.19 1.38 14.42
N LEU A 315 -18.76 0.94 13.30
CA LEU A 315 -19.25 -0.42 13.05
C LEU A 315 -18.18 -1.22 12.27
N PRO A 316 -18.03 -2.54 12.50
CA PRO A 316 -17.04 -3.36 11.82
C PRO A 316 -17.45 -3.64 10.36
N PHE A 317 -16.61 -3.18 9.42
CA PHE A 317 -16.68 -3.48 7.99
C PHE A 317 -16.29 -4.96 7.73
N SER A 318 -17.23 -5.89 7.87
CA SER A 318 -17.05 -7.30 7.43
C SER A 318 -17.93 -7.69 6.23
N LEU A 319 -18.64 -6.75 5.63
CA LEU A 319 -19.50 -7.01 4.47
C LEU A 319 -19.06 -6.14 3.29
N PHE A 320 -18.03 -6.54 2.55
CA PHE A 320 -17.83 -6.17 1.13
C PHE A 320 -16.74 -7.08 0.53
N LEU A 321 -16.97 -8.40 0.56
CA LEU A 321 -16.26 -9.37 -0.26
C LEU A 321 -17.27 -10.40 -0.77
N HIS A 322 -18.11 -9.96 -1.71
CA HIS A 322 -18.81 -10.83 -2.65
C HIS A 322 -19.19 -9.97 -3.85
N ASP A 323 -18.54 -10.24 -5.00
CA ASP A 323 -19.22 -10.51 -6.26
C ASP A 323 -18.18 -10.68 -7.39
N GLY A 324 -18.32 -11.79 -8.13
CA GLY A 324 -17.89 -11.96 -9.53
C GLY A 324 -16.41 -12.15 -9.81
#